data_AF-A0A969AJB0-F1
#
_entry.id   AF-A0A969AJB0-F1
#
_cell.length_a   1.000
_cell.length_b   1.000
_cell.length_c   1.000
_cell.angle_alpha   90.00
_cell.angle_beta   90.00
_cell.angle_gamma   90.00
#
_symmetry.space_group_name_H-M   'P 1'
#
loop_
_entity.id
_entity.type
_entity.pdbx_description
1 polymer ?
#
loop_
_entity_poly.entity_id
_entity_poly.type
_entity_poly.pdbx_seq_one_letter_code
_entity_poly.pdbx_strand_id
1 'polypeptide(L)'
;MAQAKILIVVHQETSNPGLVGQKLNARGYPLDIRCPALGDPLPSTLNDHAATVVFGGPMSANDDTTLPFIHQELQWIPIALTSGKPYLGICLGAQLLARVLGATVAPHPEGIKEIGYYPIAPTQAGCDRFPRPMQVYQWHREGFELPTGAISLAKGQTFTHQAYRYGEAAYGLQFHPEMTTALIDDWTTRGVDQLTEPGVYGRAQHFEQHQQFGAAIDQWLNSFIDQWLGQINWAEQISASAVENTPDLWKNWGNTGDKPSELGIMLGVSGAWQQD
;
A
#
# COMPACT_ATOMS: atom_id res chain seq x y z
N MET A 1 12.07 -23.60 22.40
CA MET A 1 11.42 -22.30 22.70
C MET A 1 10.25 -22.15 21.74
N ALA A 2 9.09 -21.67 22.18
CA ALA A 2 7.99 -21.40 21.24
C ALA A 2 8.43 -20.34 20.23
N GLN A 3 8.07 -20.51 18.96
CA GLN A 3 8.40 -19.55 17.91
C GLN A 3 7.65 -18.23 18.19
N ALA A 4 8.36 -17.10 18.12
CA ALA A 4 7.77 -15.78 18.30
C ALA A 4 6.66 -15.55 17.25
N LYS A 5 5.59 -14.86 17.64
CA LYS A 5 4.43 -14.59 16.76
C LYS A 5 4.64 -13.32 15.94
N ILE A 6 3.79 -13.07 14.95
CA ILE A 6 3.68 -11.74 14.33
C ILE A 6 2.35 -11.16 14.79
N LEU A 7 2.39 -9.96 15.37
CA LEU A 7 1.17 -9.22 15.69
C LEU A 7 0.57 -8.69 14.38
N ILE A 8 -0.70 -8.96 14.16
CA ILE A 8 -1.45 -8.52 12.98
C ILE A 8 -2.63 -7.68 13.46
N VAL A 9 -2.58 -6.38 13.24
CA VAL A 9 -3.67 -5.46 13.56
C VAL A 9 -4.51 -5.23 12.31
N VAL A 10 -5.80 -5.55 12.40
CA VAL A 10 -6.80 -5.40 11.33
C VAL A 10 -7.99 -4.56 11.82
N HIS A 11 -8.75 -3.99 10.89
CA HIS A 11 -9.74 -2.95 11.23
C HIS A 11 -11.20 -3.35 10.98
N GLN A 12 -11.48 -4.57 10.50
CA GLN A 12 -12.83 -5.07 10.26
C GLN A 12 -12.93 -6.56 10.59
N GLU A 13 -14.13 -7.03 10.92
CA GLU A 13 -14.43 -8.45 11.12
C GLU A 13 -14.07 -9.29 9.90
N THR A 14 -14.29 -8.74 8.70
CA THR A 14 -14.00 -9.40 7.42
C THR A 14 -12.58 -9.14 6.91
N SER A 15 -11.71 -8.50 7.70
CA SER A 15 -10.34 -8.25 7.27
C SER A 15 -9.57 -9.55 7.07
N ASN A 16 -8.82 -9.62 5.99
CA ASN A 16 -8.00 -10.77 5.65
C ASN A 16 -6.56 -10.29 5.37
N PRO A 17 -5.54 -10.80 6.09
CA PRO A 17 -4.14 -10.41 5.89
C PRO A 17 -3.53 -10.79 4.54
N GLY A 18 -4.27 -11.48 3.67
CA GLY A 18 -3.91 -11.73 2.28
C GLY A 18 -2.56 -12.43 2.09
N LEU A 19 -1.85 -12.06 1.04
CA LEU A 19 -0.52 -12.59 0.73
C LEU A 19 0.48 -12.33 1.86
N VAL A 20 0.37 -11.21 2.59
CA VAL A 20 1.25 -10.92 3.74
C VAL A 20 1.08 -11.99 4.82
N GLY A 21 -0.15 -12.28 5.25
CA GLY A 21 -0.41 -13.31 6.24
C GLY A 21 -0.02 -14.71 5.77
N GLN A 22 -0.30 -15.04 4.51
CA GLN A 22 0.10 -16.32 3.91
C GLN A 22 1.62 -16.50 3.93
N LYS A 23 2.38 -15.48 3.55
CA LYS A 23 3.85 -15.49 3.52
C LYS A 23 4.47 -15.57 4.90
N LEU A 24 3.87 -14.92 5.91
CA LEU A 24 4.33 -15.00 7.29
C LEU A 24 4.08 -16.39 7.89
N ASN A 25 2.90 -16.97 7.65
CA ASN A 25 2.60 -18.36 8.04
C ASN A 25 3.55 -19.36 7.36
N ALA A 26 3.84 -19.18 6.07
CA ALA A 26 4.76 -20.03 5.32
C ALA A 26 6.21 -19.99 5.88
N ARG A 27 6.58 -18.90 6.57
CA ARG A 27 7.85 -18.75 7.30
C ARG A 27 7.81 -19.32 8.72
N GLY A 28 6.71 -19.96 9.12
CA GLY A 28 6.55 -20.58 10.43
C GLY A 28 6.23 -19.60 11.55
N TYR A 29 5.80 -18.37 11.23
CA TYR A 29 5.34 -17.42 12.24
C TYR A 29 3.84 -17.54 12.46
N PRO A 30 3.38 -17.95 13.66
CA PRO A 30 1.97 -17.87 14.00
C PRO A 30 1.51 -16.41 14.03
N LEU A 31 0.31 -16.15 13.53
CA LEU A 31 -0.28 -14.82 13.53
C LEU A 31 -1.10 -14.59 14.81
N ASP A 32 -0.77 -13.55 15.56
CA ASP A 32 -1.59 -13.01 16.63
C ASP A 32 -2.47 -11.90 16.04
N ILE A 33 -3.64 -12.26 15.53
CA ILE A 33 -4.54 -11.32 14.86
C ILE A 33 -5.40 -10.62 15.91
N ARG A 34 -5.42 -9.29 15.87
CA ARG A 34 -6.23 -8.41 16.74
C ARG A 34 -7.03 -7.45 15.89
N CYS A 35 -8.30 -7.28 16.23
CA CYS A 35 -9.14 -6.22 15.71
C CYS A 35 -9.61 -5.30 16.85
N PRO A 36 -8.87 -4.22 17.15
CA PRO A 36 -9.26 -3.24 18.17
C PRO A 36 -10.67 -2.65 17.95
N ALA A 37 -11.10 -2.53 16.69
CA ALA A 37 -12.47 -2.12 16.34
C ALA A 37 -13.56 -3.08 16.86
N LEU A 38 -13.23 -4.34 17.15
CA LEU A 38 -14.11 -5.34 17.76
C LEU A 38 -13.82 -5.56 19.26
N GLY A 39 -12.96 -4.74 19.85
CA GLY A 39 -12.62 -4.80 21.28
C GLY A 39 -11.44 -5.69 21.62
N ASP A 40 -10.71 -6.23 20.63
CA ASP A 40 -9.48 -6.98 20.92
C ASP A 40 -8.42 -6.06 21.54
N PRO A 41 -7.79 -6.45 22.66
CA PRO A 41 -6.76 -5.62 23.26
C PRO A 41 -5.47 -5.69 22.43
N LEU A 42 -4.76 -4.56 22.34
CA LEU A 42 -3.38 -4.54 21.89
C LEU A 42 -2.44 -4.92 23.05
N PRO A 43 -1.36 -5.67 22.81
CA PRO A 43 -0.44 -6.09 23.86
C PRO A 43 0.36 -4.90 24.41
N SER A 44 0.64 -4.91 25.71
CA SER A 44 1.42 -3.83 26.36
C SER A 44 2.92 -3.87 26.01
N THR A 45 3.42 -4.96 25.42
CA THR A 45 4.79 -5.13 24.92
C THR A 45 4.78 -6.02 23.67
N LEU A 46 5.88 -6.02 22.90
CA LEU A 46 6.10 -6.95 21.79
C LEU A 46 7.11 -8.08 22.14
N ASN A 47 7.26 -8.43 23.42
CA ASN A 47 8.25 -9.44 23.84
C ASN A 47 7.98 -10.84 23.25
N ASP A 48 6.71 -11.18 23.07
CA ASP A 48 6.28 -12.45 22.47
C ASP A 48 6.17 -12.39 20.95
N HIS A 49 6.52 -11.24 20.35
CA HIS A 49 6.37 -10.97 18.93
C HIS A 49 7.72 -10.72 18.26
N ALA A 50 7.88 -11.27 17.06
CA ALA A 50 9.03 -11.01 16.22
C ALA A 50 8.90 -9.67 15.49
N ALA A 51 7.68 -9.28 15.10
CA ALA A 51 7.35 -8.05 14.41
C ALA A 51 5.85 -7.74 14.51
N THR A 52 5.42 -6.60 13.97
CA THR A 52 4.01 -6.21 13.87
C THR A 52 3.65 -5.70 12.48
N VAL A 53 2.46 -6.03 12.00
CA VAL A 53 1.84 -5.47 10.79
C VAL A 53 0.52 -4.80 11.18
N VAL A 54 0.33 -3.55 10.78
CA VAL A 54 -0.91 -2.78 10.93
C VAL A 54 -1.49 -2.55 9.54
N PHE A 55 -2.66 -3.14 9.26
CA PHE A 55 -3.25 -3.17 7.91
C PHE A 55 -4.08 -1.92 7.60
N GLY A 56 -4.67 -1.88 6.39
CA GLY A 56 -5.63 -0.87 5.99
C GLY A 56 -6.98 -0.99 6.69
N GLY A 57 -7.83 0.01 6.48
CA GLY A 57 -9.22 0.07 6.92
C GLY A 57 -9.94 1.25 6.23
N PRO A 58 -11.28 1.29 6.22
CA PRO A 58 -12.04 2.38 5.60
C PRO A 58 -11.99 3.73 6.37
N MET A 59 -11.54 3.68 7.62
CA MET A 59 -11.41 4.81 8.55
C MET A 59 -10.35 5.80 8.07
N SER A 60 -10.43 7.04 8.57
CA SER A 60 -9.31 7.96 8.52
C SER A 60 -8.38 7.74 9.72
N ALA A 61 -7.08 7.95 9.51
CA ALA A 61 -6.14 8.07 10.63
C ALA A 61 -6.51 9.23 11.57
N ASN A 62 -7.33 10.19 11.12
CA ASN A 62 -7.80 11.37 11.87
C ASN A 62 -9.07 11.14 12.71
N ASP A 63 -9.65 9.94 12.69
CA ASP A 63 -10.91 9.65 13.39
C ASP A 63 -10.72 9.38 14.90
N ASP A 64 -9.59 9.77 15.51
CA ASP A 64 -9.24 9.43 16.90
C ASP A 64 -10.13 10.11 17.96
N THR A 65 -10.95 11.08 17.57
CA THR A 65 -11.95 11.71 18.46
C THR A 65 -13.30 11.00 18.44
N THR A 66 -13.59 10.22 17.39
CA THR A 66 -14.89 9.56 17.17
C THR A 66 -14.80 8.04 17.23
N LEU A 67 -13.63 7.47 16.94
CA LEU A 67 -13.33 6.04 16.93
C LEU A 67 -12.27 5.73 17.99
N PRO A 68 -12.68 5.25 19.20
CA PRO A 68 -11.77 5.00 20.31
C PRO A 68 -10.60 4.05 19.98
N PHE A 69 -10.82 3.08 19.07
CA PHE A 69 -9.77 2.15 18.67
C PHE A 69 -8.66 2.81 17.84
N ILE A 70 -8.97 3.83 17.02
CA ILE A 70 -7.96 4.62 16.31
C ILE A 70 -7.09 5.38 17.32
N HIS A 71 -7.71 5.99 18.33
CA HIS A 71 -6.97 6.63 19.42
C HIS A 71 -6.06 5.61 20.14
N GLN A 72 -6.58 4.43 20.47
CA GLN A 72 -5.82 3.36 21.12
C GLN A 72 -4.61 2.93 20.29
N GLU A 73 -4.76 2.78 18.98
CA GLU A 73 -3.67 2.42 18.07
C GLU A 73 -2.61 3.52 17.98
N LEU A 74 -3.01 4.80 17.88
CA LEU A 74 -2.09 5.94 17.91
C LEU A 74 -1.27 6.00 19.22
N GLN A 75 -1.89 5.68 20.36
CA GLN A 75 -1.18 5.58 21.64
C GLN A 75 -0.28 4.35 21.73
N TRP A 76 -0.60 3.28 21.01
CA TRP A 76 0.13 2.01 21.05
C TRP A 76 1.34 1.96 20.12
N ILE A 77 1.28 2.57 18.93
CA ILE A 77 2.39 2.56 17.95
C ILE A 77 3.74 3.00 18.57
N PRO A 78 3.83 4.01 19.45
CA PRO A 78 5.07 4.32 20.17
C PRO A 78 5.68 3.14 20.95
N ILE A 79 4.85 2.27 21.54
CA ILE A 79 5.30 1.04 22.22
C ILE A 79 5.92 0.09 21.20
N ALA A 80 5.28 -0.08 20.04
CA ALA A 80 5.80 -0.91 18.96
C ALA A 80 7.16 -0.38 18.46
N LEU A 81 7.28 0.93 18.23
CA LEU A 81 8.52 1.55 17.75
C LEU A 81 9.66 1.44 18.79
N THR A 82 9.38 1.69 20.05
CA THR A 82 10.40 1.64 21.12
C THR A 82 10.85 0.22 21.47
N SER A 83 10.07 -0.81 21.08
CA SER A 83 10.47 -2.21 21.25
C SER A 83 11.67 -2.63 20.38
N GLY A 84 12.00 -1.86 19.34
CA GLY A 84 13.03 -2.21 18.35
C GLY A 84 12.65 -3.37 17.42
N LYS A 85 11.42 -3.89 17.51
CA LYS A 85 10.89 -4.90 16.58
C LYS A 85 10.49 -4.26 15.25
N PRO A 86 10.58 -4.98 14.13
CA PRO A 86 10.09 -4.48 12.84
C PRO A 86 8.60 -4.11 12.89
N TYR A 87 8.26 -2.98 12.27
CA TYR A 87 6.90 -2.49 12.12
C TYR A 87 6.59 -2.32 10.63
N LEU A 88 5.43 -2.79 10.19
CA LEU A 88 4.93 -2.57 8.84
C LEU A 88 3.51 -1.98 8.91
N GLY A 89 3.37 -0.74 8.46
CA GLY A 89 2.07 -0.12 8.22
C GLY A 89 1.68 -0.24 6.75
N ILE A 90 0.45 -0.67 6.48
CA ILE A 90 -0.13 -0.77 5.15
C ILE A 90 -1.38 0.11 5.08
N CYS A 91 -1.47 0.98 4.07
CA CYS A 91 -2.57 1.93 3.88
C CYS A 91 -2.86 2.74 5.16
N LEU A 92 -3.99 2.52 5.83
CA LEU A 92 -4.30 3.14 7.13
C LEU A 92 -3.17 2.95 8.15
N GLY A 93 -2.58 1.76 8.27
CA GLY A 93 -1.46 1.53 9.19
C GLY A 93 -0.20 2.36 8.87
N ALA A 94 0.03 2.70 7.59
CA ALA A 94 1.11 3.59 7.18
C ALA A 94 0.79 5.05 7.53
N GLN A 95 -0.48 5.45 7.43
CA GLN A 95 -0.97 6.77 7.81
C GLN A 95 -0.94 6.97 9.33
N LEU A 96 -1.36 5.97 10.12
CA LEU A 96 -1.27 6.00 11.58
C LEU A 96 0.18 6.16 12.06
N LEU A 97 1.12 5.40 11.47
CA LEU A 97 2.55 5.56 11.73
C LEU A 97 3.00 6.99 11.39
N ALA A 98 2.57 7.53 10.25
CA ALA A 98 2.94 8.88 9.83
C ALA A 98 2.42 9.94 10.82
N ARG A 99 1.17 9.82 11.27
CA ARG A 99 0.58 10.71 12.30
C ARG A 99 1.34 10.64 13.62
N VAL A 100 1.68 9.45 14.10
CA VAL A 100 2.45 9.28 15.34
C VAL A 100 3.83 9.93 15.24
N LEU A 101 4.43 9.93 14.04
CA LEU A 101 5.68 10.61 13.75
C LEU A 101 5.51 12.11 13.43
N GLY A 102 4.31 12.66 13.62
CA GLY A 102 4.02 14.09 13.50
C GLY A 102 3.72 14.57 12.07
N ALA A 103 3.54 13.68 11.10
CA ALA A 103 3.16 14.06 9.74
C ALA A 103 1.65 14.29 9.61
N THR A 104 1.28 15.15 8.67
CA THR A 104 -0.12 15.36 8.29
C THR A 104 -0.63 14.19 7.46
N VAL A 105 -1.84 13.71 7.76
CA VAL A 105 -2.63 12.81 6.90
C VAL A 105 -3.85 13.56 6.43
N ALA A 106 -4.09 13.63 5.13
CA ALA A 106 -5.20 14.39 4.56
C ALA A 106 -5.67 13.84 3.22
N PRO A 107 -6.93 14.12 2.82
CA PRO A 107 -7.41 13.86 1.47
C PRO A 107 -6.59 14.59 0.41
N HIS A 108 -6.65 14.08 -0.83
CA HIS A 108 -6.12 14.86 -1.97
C HIS A 108 -6.87 16.21 -2.07
N PRO A 109 -6.19 17.35 -2.29
CA PRO A 109 -6.83 18.67 -2.35
C PRO A 109 -7.95 18.79 -3.41
N GLU A 110 -7.81 18.03 -4.50
CA GLU A 110 -8.80 17.97 -5.60
C GLU A 110 -9.81 16.81 -5.45
N GLY A 111 -9.81 16.11 -4.31
CA GLY A 111 -10.73 14.99 -4.05
C GLY A 111 -10.43 13.71 -4.87
N ILE A 112 -9.26 13.62 -5.52
CA ILE A 112 -8.84 12.47 -6.32
C ILE A 112 -8.56 11.27 -5.41
N LYS A 113 -8.92 10.08 -5.89
CA LYS A 113 -8.66 8.79 -5.24
C LYS A 113 -7.74 7.92 -6.11
N GLU A 114 -7.00 7.02 -5.47
CA GLU A 114 -6.32 5.93 -6.16
C GLU A 114 -7.00 4.61 -5.77
N ILE A 115 -7.75 4.01 -6.71
CA ILE A 115 -8.45 2.74 -6.55
C ILE A 115 -8.21 1.88 -7.81
N GLY A 116 -7.36 0.86 -7.70
CA GLY A 116 -6.86 0.04 -8.82
C GLY A 116 -5.32 -0.06 -8.86
N TYR A 117 -4.71 -0.44 -9.99
CA TYR A 117 -3.23 -0.48 -10.11
C TYR A 117 -2.65 0.84 -10.61
N TYR A 118 -1.67 1.38 -9.89
CA TYR A 118 -0.99 2.63 -10.21
C TYR A 118 0.53 2.48 -10.21
N PRO A 119 1.24 3.26 -11.03
CA PRO A 119 2.70 3.21 -11.07
C PRO A 119 3.29 3.95 -9.90
N ILE A 120 4.34 3.37 -9.32
CA ILE A 120 5.21 4.05 -8.37
C ILE A 120 6.65 4.01 -8.85
N ALA A 121 7.37 5.07 -8.52
CA ALA A 121 8.78 5.23 -8.81
C ALA A 121 9.57 5.23 -7.50
N PRO A 122 10.44 4.23 -7.26
CA PRO A 122 11.32 4.25 -6.11
C PRO A 122 12.31 5.41 -6.18
N THR A 123 12.62 6.01 -5.04
CA THR A 123 13.65 7.03 -4.88
C THR A 123 15.03 6.39 -4.94
N GLN A 124 16.11 7.20 -4.94
CA GLN A 124 17.46 6.66 -4.83
C GLN A 124 17.66 5.76 -3.58
N ALA A 125 17.00 6.11 -2.47
CA ALA A 125 17.07 5.35 -1.23
C ALA A 125 16.19 4.10 -1.21
N GLY A 126 15.24 3.99 -2.14
CA GLY A 126 14.38 2.82 -2.29
C GLY A 126 14.76 1.89 -3.43
N CYS A 127 15.71 2.26 -4.30
CA CYS A 127 16.07 1.45 -5.48
C CYS A 127 16.52 0.02 -5.16
N ASP A 128 17.15 -0.19 -3.99
CA ASP A 128 17.52 -1.53 -3.56
C ASP A 128 16.27 -2.33 -3.18
N ARG A 129 15.32 -1.70 -2.50
CA ARG A 129 14.08 -2.30 -1.96
C ARG A 129 12.93 -2.43 -2.94
N PHE A 130 12.91 -1.63 -3.99
CA PHE A 130 11.78 -1.49 -4.89
C PHE A 130 12.31 -1.45 -6.33
N PRO A 131 11.96 -2.44 -7.18
CA PRO A 131 12.37 -2.43 -8.57
C PRO A 131 11.67 -1.33 -9.37
N ARG A 132 12.32 -0.83 -10.44
CA ARG A 132 11.77 0.21 -11.33
C ARG A 132 11.26 -0.36 -12.65
N PRO A 133 10.10 0.11 -13.17
CA PRO A 133 8.94 0.67 -12.44
C PRO A 133 8.11 -0.46 -11.78
N MET A 134 7.26 -0.10 -10.81
CA MET A 134 6.39 -1.05 -10.11
C MET A 134 4.93 -0.59 -10.18
N GLN A 135 4.02 -1.52 -10.52
CA GLN A 135 2.57 -1.28 -10.56
C GLN A 135 1.93 -1.87 -9.30
N VAL A 136 1.47 -1.02 -8.38
CA VAL A 136 0.95 -1.45 -7.07
C VAL A 136 -0.55 -1.24 -6.97
N TYR A 137 -1.22 -2.07 -6.17
CA TYR A 137 -2.65 -1.94 -5.94
C TYR A 137 -2.94 -0.88 -4.88
N GLN A 138 -3.78 0.09 -5.21
CA GLN A 138 -4.21 1.17 -4.34
C GLN A 138 -5.70 1.03 -4.03
N TRP A 139 -6.07 1.45 -2.81
CA TRP A 139 -7.46 1.72 -2.47
C TRP A 139 -7.53 2.78 -1.36
N HIS A 140 -7.29 4.03 -1.72
CA HIS A 140 -7.24 5.12 -0.74
C HIS A 140 -7.68 6.47 -1.31
N ARG A 141 -8.05 7.37 -0.38
CA ARG A 141 -8.48 8.76 -0.67
C ARG A 141 -7.65 9.80 0.09
N GLU A 142 -6.80 9.35 0.99
CA GLU A 142 -5.94 10.18 1.84
C GLU A 142 -4.49 9.75 1.65
N GLY A 143 -3.60 10.73 1.65
CA GLY A 143 -2.16 10.49 1.69
C GLY A 143 -1.57 11.05 2.97
N PHE A 144 -0.25 10.95 3.06
CA PHE A 144 0.52 11.51 4.17
C PHE A 144 1.68 12.34 3.65
N GLU A 145 2.06 13.36 4.41
CA GLU A 145 3.37 14.00 4.29
C GLU A 145 4.47 13.03 4.74
N LEU A 146 5.70 13.21 4.24
CA LEU A 146 6.82 12.44 4.74
C LEU A 146 7.14 12.84 6.20
N PRO A 147 7.11 11.91 7.17
CA PRO A 147 7.44 12.25 8.55
C PRO A 147 8.88 12.75 8.71
N THR A 148 9.10 13.64 9.68
CA THR A 148 10.45 14.13 9.97
C THR A 148 11.33 12.96 10.42
N GLY A 149 12.52 12.83 9.83
CA GLY A 149 13.43 11.71 10.10
C GLY A 149 13.11 10.41 9.34
N ALA A 150 12.03 10.37 8.56
CA ALA A 150 11.74 9.27 7.65
C ALA A 150 12.46 9.45 6.30
N ILE A 151 12.74 8.33 5.64
CA ILE A 151 13.34 8.26 4.32
C ILE A 151 12.26 7.83 3.33
N SER A 152 11.97 8.68 2.35
CA SER A 152 11.07 8.32 1.25
C SER A 152 11.71 7.25 0.37
N LEU A 153 11.00 6.14 0.15
CA LEU A 153 11.46 4.99 -0.63
C LEU A 153 10.78 4.92 -2.00
N ALA A 154 9.52 5.33 -2.10
CA ALA A 154 8.81 5.38 -3.38
C ALA A 154 7.84 6.55 -3.45
N LYS A 155 7.62 7.03 -4.68
CA LYS A 155 6.76 8.15 -5.01
C LYS A 155 5.71 7.78 -6.05
N GLY A 156 4.53 8.38 -5.94
CA GLY A 156 3.46 8.31 -6.93
C GLY A 156 3.28 9.65 -7.63
N GLN A 157 2.40 9.68 -8.63
CA GLN A 157 2.09 10.90 -9.38
C GLN A 157 1.00 11.72 -8.70
N THR A 158 -0.10 11.09 -8.26
CA THR A 158 -1.22 11.75 -7.58
C THR A 158 -0.89 11.97 -6.11
N PHE A 159 -0.46 10.92 -5.42
CA PHE A 159 0.03 11.01 -4.06
C PHE A 159 1.55 10.83 -4.04
N THR A 160 2.26 11.90 -3.65
CA THR A 160 3.72 11.99 -3.73
C THR A 160 4.43 10.89 -2.92
N HIS A 161 3.90 10.50 -1.76
CA HIS A 161 4.54 9.55 -0.86
C HIS A 161 3.82 8.21 -0.88
N GLN A 162 4.51 7.16 -1.34
CA GLN A 162 3.93 5.82 -1.53
C GLN A 162 4.58 4.78 -0.63
N ALA A 163 5.85 4.97 -0.30
CA ALA A 163 6.54 4.19 0.71
C ALA A 163 7.59 5.04 1.44
N TYR A 164 7.75 4.79 2.74
CA TYR A 164 8.81 5.38 3.55
C TYR A 164 9.33 4.40 4.60
N ARG A 165 10.52 4.67 5.11
CA ARG A 165 11.12 3.99 6.27
C ARG A 165 11.42 5.00 7.37
N TYR A 166 11.16 4.62 8.61
CA TYR A 166 11.58 5.33 9.81
C TYR A 166 12.45 4.40 10.67
N GLY A 167 13.60 4.90 11.13
CA GLY A 167 14.60 4.06 11.81
C GLY A 167 15.03 2.86 10.95
N GLU A 168 15.48 1.78 11.57
CA GLU A 168 15.99 0.61 10.85
C GLU A 168 14.89 -0.26 10.22
N ALA A 169 13.76 -0.44 10.90
CA ALA A 169 12.81 -1.50 10.59
C ALA A 169 11.32 -1.10 10.61
N ALA A 170 10.98 0.20 10.71
CA ALA A 170 9.60 0.65 10.57
C ALA A 170 9.33 1.15 9.14
N TYR A 171 8.37 0.54 8.46
CA TYR A 171 7.99 0.86 7.09
C TYR A 171 6.52 1.27 7.03
N GLY A 172 6.22 2.29 6.22
CA GLY A 172 4.86 2.63 5.82
C GLY A 172 4.71 2.47 4.31
N LEU A 173 3.74 1.66 3.88
CA LEU A 173 3.35 1.46 2.49
C LEU A 173 1.93 1.99 2.31
N GLN A 174 1.73 2.96 1.41
CA GLN A 174 0.38 3.49 1.14
C GLN A 174 -0.48 2.47 0.35
N PHE A 175 0.17 1.65 -0.46
CA PHE A 175 -0.44 0.64 -1.32
C PHE A 175 -0.60 -0.71 -0.62
N HIS A 176 -1.33 -1.61 -1.28
CA HIS A 176 -1.69 -2.94 -0.79
C HIS A 176 -0.91 -4.04 -1.52
N PRO A 177 0.19 -4.54 -0.95
CA PRO A 177 0.89 -5.69 -1.54
C PRO A 177 0.23 -7.04 -1.20
N GLU A 178 -0.73 -7.08 -0.29
CA GLU A 178 -1.39 -8.28 0.20
C GLU A 178 -2.44 -8.87 -0.74
N MET A 179 -2.69 -8.22 -1.89
CA MET A 179 -3.84 -8.52 -2.73
C MET A 179 -3.82 -9.94 -3.31
N THR A 180 -4.96 -10.62 -3.16
CA THR A 180 -5.29 -11.86 -3.85
C THR A 180 -6.48 -11.62 -4.76
N THR A 181 -6.73 -12.50 -5.73
CA THR A 181 -7.94 -12.43 -6.56
C THR A 181 -9.23 -12.40 -5.73
N ALA A 182 -9.28 -13.16 -4.62
CA ALA A 182 -10.42 -13.16 -3.71
C ALA A 182 -10.60 -11.82 -2.98
N LEU A 183 -9.50 -11.17 -2.55
CA LEU A 183 -9.56 -9.83 -1.96
C LEU A 183 -10.02 -8.78 -2.97
N ILE A 184 -9.55 -8.85 -4.22
CA ILE A 184 -9.99 -7.94 -5.28
C ILE A 184 -11.48 -8.11 -5.55
N ASP A 185 -11.96 -9.35 -5.65
CA ASP A 185 -13.38 -9.65 -5.84
C ASP A 185 -14.24 -9.09 -4.71
N ASP A 186 -13.84 -9.35 -3.47
CA ASP A 186 -14.52 -8.89 -2.27
C ASP A 186 -14.57 -7.35 -2.18
N TRP A 187 -13.43 -6.67 -2.40
CA TRP A 187 -13.34 -5.21 -2.31
C TRP A 187 -14.10 -4.51 -3.43
N THR A 188 -13.97 -4.99 -4.67
CA THR A 188 -14.72 -4.44 -5.80
C THR A 188 -16.21 -4.74 -5.74
N THR A 189 -16.65 -5.72 -4.93
CA THR A 189 -18.07 -6.00 -4.69
C THR A 189 -18.63 -5.06 -3.64
N ARG A 190 -17.95 -4.93 -2.49
CA ARG A 190 -18.40 -4.07 -1.39
C ARG A 190 -18.22 -2.59 -1.67
N GLY A 191 -17.23 -2.24 -2.48
CA GLY A 191 -16.90 -0.86 -2.87
C GLY A 191 -17.41 -0.48 -4.26
N VAL A 192 -18.43 -1.16 -4.80
CA VAL A 192 -18.92 -0.94 -6.16
C VAL A 192 -19.27 0.52 -6.45
N ASP A 193 -19.82 1.23 -5.47
CA ASP A 193 -20.19 2.65 -5.59
C ASP A 193 -18.98 3.58 -5.79
N GLN A 194 -17.79 3.16 -5.35
CA GLN A 194 -16.55 3.92 -5.51
C GLN A 194 -15.95 3.77 -6.92
N LEU A 195 -16.34 2.73 -7.66
CA LEU A 195 -15.73 2.37 -8.95
C LEU A 195 -16.15 3.30 -10.11
N THR A 196 -17.10 4.21 -9.86
CA THR A 196 -17.53 5.22 -10.82
C THR A 196 -16.97 6.61 -10.51
N GLU A 197 -16.12 6.72 -9.49
CA GLU A 197 -15.56 8.00 -9.07
C GLU A 197 -14.39 8.46 -9.96
N PRO A 198 -14.12 9.78 -10.03
CA PRO A 198 -12.99 10.30 -10.80
C PRO A 198 -11.65 9.71 -10.36
N GLY A 199 -10.85 9.28 -11.35
CA GLY A 199 -9.51 8.74 -11.14
C GLY A 199 -9.46 7.26 -10.75
N VAL A 200 -10.60 6.57 -10.63
CA VAL A 200 -10.72 5.16 -10.24
C VAL A 200 -10.82 4.25 -11.46
N TYR A 201 -10.30 3.02 -11.34
CA TYR A 201 -10.45 1.97 -12.35
C TYR A 201 -11.79 1.22 -12.21
N GLY A 202 -12.36 0.81 -13.34
CA GLY A 202 -13.55 -0.04 -13.35
C GLY A 202 -13.24 -1.48 -12.95
N ARG A 203 -14.19 -2.20 -12.34
CA ARG A 203 -14.00 -3.55 -11.79
C ARG A 203 -13.19 -4.50 -12.69
N ALA A 204 -13.52 -4.58 -13.98
CA ALA A 204 -12.83 -5.49 -14.92
C ALA A 204 -11.33 -5.21 -15.01
N GLN A 205 -10.93 -3.94 -14.97
CA GLN A 205 -9.53 -3.52 -15.04
C GLN A 205 -8.74 -3.99 -13.80
N HIS A 206 -9.36 -4.07 -12.62
CA HIS A 206 -8.69 -4.60 -11.43
C HIS A 206 -8.23 -6.05 -11.62
N PHE A 207 -9.09 -6.89 -12.22
CA PHE A 207 -8.76 -8.29 -12.48
C PHE A 207 -7.73 -8.46 -13.59
N GLU A 208 -7.90 -7.71 -14.69
CA GLU A 208 -6.94 -7.70 -15.80
C GLU A 208 -5.54 -7.28 -15.33
N GLN A 209 -5.46 -6.16 -14.59
CA GLN A 209 -4.21 -5.65 -14.06
C GLN A 209 -3.63 -6.55 -12.96
N HIS A 210 -4.46 -7.23 -12.17
CA HIS A 210 -3.97 -8.22 -11.21
C HIS A 210 -3.35 -9.44 -11.92
N GLN A 211 -3.95 -9.90 -13.01
CA GLN A 211 -3.35 -10.94 -13.85
C GLN A 211 -2.01 -10.48 -14.44
N GLN A 212 -1.90 -9.20 -14.80
CA GLN A 212 -0.69 -8.64 -15.39
C GLN A 212 0.44 -8.39 -14.37
N PHE A 213 0.12 -7.81 -13.20
CA PHE A 213 1.12 -7.27 -12.27
C PHE A 213 1.21 -8.05 -10.96
N GLY A 214 0.17 -8.79 -10.57
CA GLY A 214 0.08 -9.44 -9.26
C GLY A 214 1.26 -10.37 -8.94
N ALA A 215 1.72 -11.15 -9.92
CA ALA A 215 2.86 -12.06 -9.74
C ALA A 215 4.18 -11.33 -9.41
N ALA A 216 4.43 -10.17 -10.02
CA ALA A 216 5.62 -9.38 -9.74
C ALA A 216 5.58 -8.79 -8.32
N ILE A 217 4.39 -8.34 -7.88
CA ILE A 217 4.17 -7.84 -6.52
C ILE A 217 4.30 -8.96 -5.49
N ASP A 218 3.79 -10.16 -5.79
CA ASP A 218 3.91 -11.34 -4.94
C ASP A 218 5.39 -11.76 -4.72
N GLN A 219 6.18 -11.75 -5.80
CA GLN A 219 7.63 -12.00 -5.74
C GLN A 219 8.36 -10.92 -4.94
N TRP A 220 8.08 -9.65 -5.23
CA TRP A 220 8.64 -8.52 -4.49
C TRP A 220 8.32 -8.61 -2.99
N LEU A 221 7.05 -8.90 -2.65
CA LEU A 221 6.59 -8.98 -1.27
C LEU A 221 7.31 -10.11 -0.52
N ASN A 222 7.62 -11.22 -1.19
CA ASN A 222 8.40 -12.29 -0.60
C ASN A 222 9.78 -11.79 -0.13
N SER A 223 10.53 -11.16 -1.03
CA SER A 223 11.87 -10.62 -0.73
C SER A 223 11.79 -9.51 0.32
N PHE A 224 10.81 -8.62 0.20
CA PHE A 224 10.58 -7.53 1.16
C PHE A 224 10.36 -8.05 2.58
N ILE A 225 9.52 -9.08 2.76
CA ILE A 225 9.28 -9.67 4.09
C ILE A 225 10.56 -10.27 4.69
N ASP A 226 11.36 -10.98 3.89
CA ASP A 226 12.61 -11.58 4.38
C ASP A 226 13.58 -10.52 4.91
N GLN A 227 13.71 -9.40 4.19
CA GLN A 227 14.59 -8.32 4.62
C GLN A 227 14.00 -7.52 5.78
N TRP A 228 12.69 -7.29 5.77
CA TRP A 228 11.98 -6.61 6.85
C TRP A 228 12.11 -7.36 8.18
N LEU A 229 12.09 -8.70 8.14
CA LEU A 229 12.33 -9.56 9.29
C LEU A 229 13.83 -9.72 9.64
N GLY A 230 14.73 -9.07 8.89
CA GLY A 230 16.18 -9.15 9.11
C GLY A 230 16.79 -10.50 8.74
N GLN A 231 16.11 -11.31 7.93
CA GLN A 231 16.58 -12.63 7.49
C GLN A 231 17.55 -12.55 6.30
N ILE A 232 17.61 -11.40 5.61
CA ILE A 232 18.52 -11.12 4.49
C ILE A 232 19.12 -9.72 4.67
N ASN A 233 20.43 -9.58 4.47
CA ASN A 233 21.11 -8.29 4.43
C ASN A 233 21.26 -7.80 2.97
N TRP A 234 20.80 -6.58 2.67
CA TRP A 234 20.77 -5.98 1.33
C TRP A 234 22.14 -5.81 0.68
N ALA A 235 23.20 -5.65 1.49
CA ALA A 235 24.55 -5.38 0.99
C ALA A 235 25.16 -6.55 0.19
N GLU A 236 24.71 -7.79 0.42
CA GLU A 236 25.30 -8.97 -0.24
C GLU A 236 24.72 -9.24 -1.64
N GLN A 237 23.46 -8.86 -1.90
CA GLN A 237 22.77 -9.15 -3.17
C GLN A 237 23.15 -8.21 -4.34
N ILE A 238 23.57 -6.97 -4.06
CA ILE A 238 24.00 -6.02 -5.12
C ILE A 238 25.29 -6.49 -5.81
N SER A 239 26.12 -7.28 -5.12
CA SER A 239 27.34 -7.84 -5.71
C SER A 239 27.08 -8.90 -6.79
N ALA A 240 25.88 -9.47 -6.86
CA ALA A 240 25.56 -10.61 -7.73
C ALA A 240 24.77 -10.26 -9.00
N SER A 241 24.20 -9.05 -9.11
CA SER A 241 23.23 -8.71 -10.18
C SER A 241 23.59 -7.49 -11.05
N ALA A 242 24.72 -6.84 -10.79
CA ALA A 242 25.10 -5.65 -11.55
C ALA A 242 25.85 -5.97 -12.85
N VAL A 243 25.16 -6.52 -13.85
CA VAL A 243 25.46 -6.28 -15.28
C VAL A 243 24.15 -6.39 -16.08
N GLU A 244 23.57 -5.25 -16.46
CA GLU A 244 23.19 -4.95 -17.86
C GLU A 244 22.57 -3.55 -18.00
N ASN A 245 23.10 -2.80 -18.96
CA ASN A 245 22.67 -1.46 -19.36
C ASN A 245 21.31 -1.53 -20.07
N THR A 246 20.31 -0.81 -19.57
CA THR A 246 19.09 -0.50 -20.33
C THR A 246 18.91 1.02 -20.50
N PRO A 247 18.64 1.52 -21.73
CA PRO A 247 18.53 2.94 -22.00
C PRO A 247 17.38 3.65 -21.25
N ASP A 248 17.61 4.92 -21.00
CA ASP A 248 16.77 5.87 -20.28
C ASP A 248 15.42 6.11 -21.00
N LEU A 249 14.37 5.37 -20.62
CA LEU A 249 13.02 5.45 -21.21
C LEU A 249 12.26 6.76 -20.86
N TRP A 250 12.86 7.64 -20.08
CA TRP A 250 12.20 8.83 -19.51
C TRP A 250 12.03 10.00 -20.49
N LYS A 251 12.55 9.94 -21.72
CA LYS A 251 12.35 11.03 -22.70
C LYS A 251 10.93 11.11 -23.30
N ASN A 252 10.10 10.08 -23.15
CA ASN A 252 8.78 10.02 -23.80
C ASN A 252 7.59 9.81 -22.85
N TRP A 253 7.79 9.81 -21.52
CA TRP A 253 6.75 9.49 -20.55
C TRP A 253 5.77 10.64 -20.25
N GLY A 254 5.47 11.47 -21.26
CA GLY A 254 4.51 12.57 -21.19
C GLY A 254 3.47 12.56 -22.32
N ASN A 255 3.39 11.49 -23.14
CA ASN A 255 2.59 11.49 -24.36
C ASN A 255 1.58 10.34 -24.52
N THR A 256 1.34 9.53 -23.48
CA THR A 256 0.17 8.64 -23.44
C THR A 256 -0.88 9.24 -22.51
N GLY A 257 -1.44 10.35 -22.97
CA GLY A 257 -2.62 10.96 -22.36
C GLY A 257 -3.86 10.17 -22.75
N ASP A 258 -4.07 9.00 -22.17
CA ASP A 258 -5.43 8.44 -22.07
C ASP A 258 -6.06 9.04 -20.80
N LYS A 259 -6.47 10.30 -20.94
CA LYS A 259 -7.53 10.85 -20.11
C LYS A 259 -8.82 10.10 -20.46
N PRO A 260 -9.67 9.73 -19.50
CA PRO A 260 -11.03 9.30 -19.82
C PRO A 260 -11.74 10.49 -20.49
N SER A 261 -11.93 10.41 -21.81
CA SER A 261 -12.49 11.52 -22.58
C SER A 261 -14.01 11.59 -22.40
N GLU A 262 -14.44 12.72 -21.86
CA GLU A 262 -15.73 13.33 -22.18
C GLU A 262 -15.81 13.53 -23.70
N LEU A 263 -16.57 12.68 -24.39
CA LEU A 263 -17.03 12.91 -25.76
C LEU A 263 -18.38 12.19 -25.97
N GLY A 264 -19.35 12.62 -25.17
CA GLY A 264 -20.75 12.56 -25.56
C GLY A 264 -21.13 13.88 -26.22
N ILE A 265 -21.74 13.80 -27.40
CA ILE A 265 -22.42 14.85 -28.20
C ILE A 265 -21.64 15.28 -29.46
N MET A 266 -22.36 15.18 -30.60
CA MET A 266 -22.12 15.73 -31.95
C MET A 266 -21.31 14.88 -32.95
N LEU A 267 -21.98 13.95 -33.64
CA LEU A 267 -22.61 14.16 -34.96
C LEU A 267 -22.67 12.84 -35.74
N GLY A 268 -23.90 12.42 -36.03
CA GLY A 268 -24.18 11.31 -36.92
C GLY A 268 -23.96 11.70 -38.38
N VAL A 269 -23.44 10.72 -39.12
CA VAL A 269 -23.71 10.37 -40.52
C VAL A 269 -23.57 11.47 -41.58
N SER A 270 -22.51 11.32 -42.37
CA SER A 270 -22.43 11.78 -43.75
C SER A 270 -23.45 11.03 -44.64
N GLY A 271 -24.14 11.79 -45.48
CA GLY A 271 -25.01 11.29 -46.54
C GLY A 271 -25.42 12.44 -47.44
N ALA A 272 -24.67 12.64 -48.53
CA ALA A 272 -24.97 13.59 -49.58
C ALA A 272 -26.33 13.28 -50.25
N TRP A 273 -27.09 14.30 -50.68
CA TRP A 273 -27.74 14.44 -52.00
C TRP A 273 -28.33 15.87 -52.18
N GLN A 274 -27.88 16.51 -53.26
CA GLN A 274 -28.45 17.53 -54.19
C GLN A 274 -29.58 18.51 -53.80
N GLN A 275 -29.36 19.77 -54.24
CA GLN A 275 -30.26 20.71 -54.97
C GLN A 275 -31.73 20.25 -55.14
N ASP A 276 -32.77 21.01 -54.80
CA ASP A 276 -33.08 22.44 -54.99
C ASP A 276 -33.94 22.98 -53.81
#